data_AF-A0A6A4SV57-F1
#
_entry.id   AF-A0A6A4SV57-F1
#
_cell.length_a   1.000
_cell.length_b   1.000
_cell.length_c   1.000
_cell.angle_alpha   90.00
_cell.angle_beta   90.00
_cell.angle_gamma   90.00
#
_symmetry.space_group_name_H-M   'P 1'
#
loop_
_entity.id
_entity.type
_entity.pdbx_description
1 polymer ?
#
loop_
_entity_poly.entity_id
_entity_poly.type
_entity_poly.pdbx_seq_one_letter_code
_entity_poly.pdbx_strand_id
1 'polypeptide(L)'
;MDDEHRRSGPAGETHRAAVLRAGSDPAVTGDPRALRRLTAAERRCGLEPRVGRAHTDLEPRTRRVLTEWMFQVCEEQRCEEEVFPQAVRYLDTYLGRSAVDTWHLQLVGTVCMFLASKMRETVPLTAGRLCVYTDNSASVSDLLV
;
A
#
# COMPACT_ATOMS: atom_id res chain seq x y z
N MET A 1 -37.78 -20.81 44.09
CA MET A 1 -38.42 -19.47 43.99
C MET A 1 -37.33 -18.44 44.14
N ASP A 2 -36.32 -18.46 43.26
CA ASP A 2 -36.36 -18.21 41.80
C ASP A 2 -36.43 -16.70 41.56
N ASP A 3 -35.69 -16.10 40.66
CA ASP A 3 -34.47 -16.47 39.94
C ASP A 3 -34.01 -15.15 39.30
N GLU A 4 -32.71 -15.01 39.23
CA GLU A 4 -31.92 -13.95 38.65
C GLU A 4 -32.19 -13.83 37.13
N HIS A 5 -32.94 -12.81 36.68
CA HIS A 5 -33.11 -12.54 35.24
C HIS A 5 -33.18 -11.04 34.93
N ARG A 6 -32.03 -10.42 34.64
CA ARG A 6 -31.76 -9.94 33.27
C ARG A 6 -30.33 -9.42 33.10
N ARG A 7 -29.57 -10.28 32.43
CA ARG A 7 -28.43 -10.02 31.54
C ARG A 7 -28.47 -8.61 30.91
N SER A 8 -27.33 -7.95 30.96
CA SER A 8 -26.74 -7.25 29.82
C SER A 8 -25.22 -7.35 29.98
N GLY A 9 -24.62 -8.30 29.26
CA GLY A 9 -23.16 -8.43 29.21
C GLY A 9 -22.52 -7.23 28.52
N PRO A 10 -21.20 -7.01 28.66
CA PRO A 10 -20.49 -6.01 27.89
C PRO A 10 -20.42 -6.49 26.43
N ALA A 11 -21.36 -6.01 25.61
CA ALA A 11 -21.25 -6.05 24.17
C ALA A 11 -20.30 -4.94 23.74
N GLY A 12 -19.23 -5.30 23.02
CA GLY A 12 -18.34 -4.34 22.38
C GLY A 12 -16.89 -4.46 22.80
N GLU A 13 -16.39 -5.69 23.02
CA GLU A 13 -14.96 -5.96 22.95
C GLU A 13 -14.55 -5.72 21.48
N THR A 14 -14.25 -4.44 21.20
CA THR A 14 -13.61 -4.03 19.97
C THR A 14 -12.29 -4.76 19.97
N HIS A 15 -12.22 -5.81 19.15
CA HIS A 15 -11.04 -6.58 18.87
C HIS A 15 -10.02 -5.64 18.22
N ARG A 16 -9.37 -4.77 19.02
CA ARG A 16 -8.11 -4.12 18.68
C ARG A 16 -7.13 -5.27 18.60
N ALA A 17 -7.08 -5.93 17.45
CA ALA A 17 -6.03 -6.88 17.15
C ALA A 17 -4.73 -6.13 17.41
N ALA A 18 -4.06 -6.46 18.53
CA ALA A 18 -2.77 -5.89 18.84
C ALA A 18 -1.89 -6.23 17.64
N VAL A 19 -1.44 -5.20 16.91
CA VAL A 19 -0.59 -5.40 15.75
C VAL A 19 0.69 -6.04 16.25
N LEU A 20 0.86 -7.33 15.98
CA LEU A 20 2.05 -8.08 16.34
C LEU A 20 3.18 -7.58 15.43
N ARG A 21 4.08 -6.78 16.00
CA ARG A 21 5.26 -6.28 15.30
C ARG A 21 6.38 -7.31 15.38
N ALA A 22 7.15 -7.43 14.30
CA ALA A 22 8.34 -8.25 14.30
C ALA A 22 9.34 -7.69 15.35
N GLY A 23 9.85 -8.55 16.22
CA GLY A 23 10.93 -8.19 17.13
C GLY A 23 12.27 -8.06 16.38
N SER A 24 13.31 -7.57 17.07
CA SER A 24 14.65 -7.54 16.49
C SER A 24 15.18 -8.95 16.30
N ASP A 25 15.38 -9.37 15.05
CA ASP A 25 16.04 -10.62 14.70
C ASP A 25 17.54 -10.37 14.49
N PRO A 26 18.43 -10.88 15.38
CA PRO A 26 19.87 -10.66 15.29
C PRO A 26 20.50 -11.13 13.97
N ALA A 27 19.91 -12.13 13.30
CA ALA A 27 20.40 -12.61 12.01
C ALA A 27 20.08 -11.63 10.86
N VAL A 28 19.07 -10.77 11.04
CA VAL A 28 18.66 -9.75 10.06
C VAL A 28 19.28 -8.40 10.38
N THR A 29 19.27 -7.97 11.65
CA THR A 29 19.78 -6.65 12.08
C THR A 29 21.26 -6.62 12.43
N GLY A 30 21.83 -7.73 12.90
CA GLY A 30 23.22 -7.80 13.37
C GLY A 30 24.23 -8.33 12.34
N ASP A 31 23.79 -9.11 11.34
CA ASP A 31 24.70 -9.74 10.39
C ASP A 31 25.10 -8.76 9.25
N PRO A 32 26.40 -8.43 9.07
CA PRO A 32 26.86 -7.61 7.95
C PRO A 32 26.56 -8.24 6.57
N ARG A 33 26.29 -9.54 6.49
CA ARG A 33 25.84 -10.21 5.27
C ARG A 33 24.46 -9.72 4.83
N ALA A 34 23.57 -9.38 5.76
CA ALA A 34 22.26 -8.83 5.42
C ALA A 34 22.42 -7.50 4.68
N LEU A 35 23.27 -6.60 5.19
CA LEU A 35 23.61 -5.35 4.51
C LEU A 35 24.24 -5.58 3.14
N ARG A 36 25.21 -6.50 3.01
CA ARG A 36 25.81 -6.83 1.70
C ARG A 36 24.77 -7.35 0.70
N ARG A 37 23.81 -8.15 1.15
CA ARG A 37 22.70 -8.63 0.32
C ARG A 37 21.78 -7.47 -0.09
N LEU A 38 21.46 -6.56 0.82
CA LEU A 38 20.66 -5.37 0.51
C LEU A 38 21.37 -4.47 -0.51
N THR A 39 22.66 -4.17 -0.33
CA THR A 39 23.44 -3.39 -1.32
C THR A 39 23.56 -4.12 -2.67
N ALA A 40 23.71 -5.44 -2.68
CA ALA A 40 23.73 -6.21 -3.92
C ALA A 40 22.35 -6.23 -4.61
N ALA A 41 21.26 -6.27 -3.82
CA ALA A 41 19.90 -6.19 -4.32
C ALA A 41 19.56 -4.78 -4.82
N GLU A 42 20.04 -3.72 -4.17
CA GLU A 42 19.91 -2.34 -4.62
C GLU A 42 20.49 -2.15 -6.03
N ARG A 43 21.62 -2.78 -6.35
CA ARG A 43 22.20 -2.74 -7.71
C ARG A 43 21.33 -3.45 -8.76
N ARG A 44 20.50 -4.41 -8.36
CA ARG A 44 19.57 -5.16 -9.24
C ARG A 44 18.19 -4.51 -9.33
N CYS A 45 17.73 -3.99 -8.20
CA CYS A 45 16.52 -3.20 -8.03
C CYS A 45 16.74 -1.73 -8.38
N GLY A 46 17.95 -1.38 -8.80
CA GLY A 46 18.29 -0.09 -9.33
C GLY A 46 17.19 0.23 -10.31
N LEU A 47 16.39 1.22 -9.93
CA LEU A 47 15.64 2.03 -10.86
C LEU A 47 16.73 2.70 -11.71
N GLU A 48 17.39 1.91 -12.56
CA GLU A 48 17.94 2.37 -13.82
C GLU A 48 16.94 3.40 -14.32
N PRO A 49 17.38 4.58 -14.76
CA PRO A 49 16.51 5.67 -15.18
C PRO A 49 15.69 5.23 -16.40
N ARG A 50 14.72 4.35 -16.19
CA ARG A 50 13.65 3.93 -17.10
C ARG A 50 12.52 4.94 -17.08
N VAL A 51 12.56 5.88 -16.12
CA VAL A 51 12.03 7.24 -16.26
C VAL A 51 12.70 8.00 -17.45
N GLY A 52 13.68 7.40 -18.14
CA GLY A 52 14.47 8.07 -19.16
C GLY A 52 14.11 7.84 -20.63
N ARG A 53 13.14 7.01 -21.03
CA ARG A 53 12.87 6.82 -22.48
C ARG A 53 11.42 6.62 -22.95
N ALA A 54 10.47 6.31 -22.08
CA ALA A 54 9.09 6.01 -22.53
C ALA A 54 8.07 7.13 -22.26
N HIS A 55 8.34 8.05 -21.32
CA HIS A 55 7.45 9.15 -20.99
C HIS A 55 8.22 10.44 -20.79
N THR A 56 8.31 11.24 -21.86
CA THR A 56 8.70 12.65 -21.74
C THR A 56 7.51 13.52 -21.31
N ASP A 57 6.29 12.96 -21.20
CA ASP A 57 5.04 13.75 -21.17
C ASP A 57 4.04 13.37 -20.06
N LEU A 58 4.33 12.35 -19.23
CA LEU A 58 3.68 12.27 -17.91
C LEU A 58 4.23 13.43 -17.09
N GLU A 59 3.52 14.55 -17.14
CA GLU A 59 3.90 15.79 -16.50
C GLU A 59 4.32 15.46 -15.05
N PRO A 60 5.56 15.76 -14.63
CA PRO A 60 6.05 15.47 -13.28
C PRO A 60 5.10 15.94 -12.17
N ARG A 61 4.23 16.91 -12.50
CA ARG A 61 3.11 17.38 -11.69
C ARG A 61 2.04 16.31 -11.44
N THR A 62 1.58 15.57 -12.46
CA THR A 62 0.57 14.52 -12.32
C THR A 62 1.07 13.39 -11.41
N ARG A 63 2.33 12.99 -11.57
CA ARG A 63 2.96 12.00 -10.67
C ARG A 63 2.98 12.50 -9.23
N ARG A 64 3.39 13.75 -9.02
CA ARG A 64 3.43 14.37 -7.68
C ARG A 64 2.05 14.36 -7.03
N VAL A 65 1.03 14.85 -7.73
CA VAL A 65 -0.35 14.91 -7.21
C VAL A 65 -0.86 13.50 -6.86
N LEU A 66 -0.62 12.51 -7.72
CA LEU A 66 -1.03 11.13 -7.45
C LEU A 66 -0.31 10.55 -6.24
N THR A 67 1.01 10.70 -6.14
CA THR A 67 1.78 10.18 -4.99
C THR A 67 1.41 10.87 -3.68
N GLU A 68 1.07 12.15 -3.72
CA GLU A 68 0.61 12.91 -2.56
C GLU A 68 -0.76 12.42 -2.10
N TRP A 69 -1.70 12.19 -3.02
CA TRP A 69 -2.98 11.56 -2.72
C TRP A 69 -2.80 10.14 -2.16
N MET A 70 -1.95 9.30 -2.76
CA MET A 70 -1.65 7.95 -2.25
C MET A 70 -1.08 7.99 -0.83
N PHE A 71 -0.21 8.96 -0.54
CA PHE A 71 0.36 9.15 0.80
C PHE A 71 -0.74 9.50 1.81
N GLN A 72 -1.62 10.45 1.47
CA GLN A 72 -2.75 10.83 2.33
C GLN A 72 -3.69 9.65 2.62
N VAL A 73 -4.00 8.82 1.63
CA VAL A 73 -4.84 7.62 1.81
C VAL A 73 -4.16 6.62 2.75
N CYS A 74 -2.86 6.38 2.59
CA CYS A 74 -2.09 5.50 3.47
C CYS A 74 -2.05 6.02 4.92
N GLU A 75 -1.84 7.32 5.13
CA GLU A 75 -1.83 7.95 6.45
C GLU A 75 -3.21 7.84 7.13
N GLU A 76 -4.29 8.14 6.40
CA GLU A 76 -5.67 8.06 6.90
C GLU A 76 -6.04 6.62 7.29
N GLN A 77 -5.61 5.64 6.50
CA GLN A 77 -5.82 4.22 6.81
C GLN A 77 -4.84 3.66 7.84
N ARG A 78 -3.86 4.45 8.28
CA ARG A 78 -2.77 4.04 9.18
C ARG A 78 -2.05 2.80 8.68
N CYS A 79 -1.72 2.82 7.39
CA CYS A 79 -1.00 1.73 6.75
C CYS A 79 0.39 1.53 7.36
N GLU A 80 0.95 0.34 7.21
CA GLU A 80 2.36 0.11 7.55
C GLU A 80 3.29 1.00 6.69
N GLU A 81 4.38 1.51 7.30
CA GLU A 81 5.31 2.46 6.65
C GLU A 81 5.90 1.92 5.33
N GLU A 82 5.98 0.60 5.20
CA GLU A 82 6.49 -0.08 4.00
C GLU A 82 5.49 -0.12 2.82
N VAL A 83 4.20 0.10 3.07
CA VAL A 83 3.13 0.00 2.05
C VAL A 83 3.28 1.09 1.01
N PHE A 84 3.43 2.35 1.44
CA PHE A 84 3.51 3.48 0.52
C PHE A 84 4.73 3.40 -0.42
N PRO A 85 5.98 3.19 0.07
CA PRO A 85 7.13 3.02 -0.80
C PRO A 85 7.00 1.84 -1.77
N GLN A 86 6.38 0.73 -1.34
CA GLN A 86 6.12 -0.41 -2.21
C GLN A 86 5.09 -0.07 -3.29
N ALA A 87 4.02 0.67 -2.96
CA ALA A 87 3.01 1.11 -3.91
C ALA A 87 3.60 2.08 -4.96
N VAL A 88 4.44 3.04 -4.54
CA VAL A 88 5.14 3.96 -5.45
C VAL A 88 6.07 3.20 -6.39
N ARG A 89 6.79 2.19 -5.91
CA ARG A 89 7.61 1.33 -6.77
C ARG A 89 6.78 0.61 -7.84
N TYR A 90 5.59 0.11 -7.49
CA TYR A 90 4.69 -0.50 -8.47
C TYR A 90 4.20 0.51 -9.51
N LEU A 91 3.80 1.69 -9.05
CA LEU A 91 3.39 2.80 -9.91
C LEU A 91 4.49 3.18 -10.89
N ASP A 92 5.70 3.49 -10.41
CA ASP A 92 6.82 3.92 -11.24
C ASP A 92 7.23 2.83 -12.25
N THR A 93 7.15 1.55 -11.87
CA THR A 93 7.42 0.43 -12.78
C THR A 93 6.36 0.31 -13.88
N TYR A 94 5.08 0.55 -13.54
CA TYR A 94 3.97 0.51 -14.48
C TYR A 94 4.02 1.68 -15.46
N LEU A 95 4.22 2.90 -14.95
CA LEU A 95 4.37 4.10 -15.77
C LEU A 95 5.61 4.04 -16.67
N GLY A 96 6.69 3.34 -16.26
CA GLY A 96 7.85 3.08 -17.12
C GLY A 96 7.60 2.13 -18.29
N ARG A 97 6.46 1.43 -18.34
CA ARG A 97 6.12 0.43 -19.37
C ARG A 97 4.89 0.78 -20.19
N SER A 98 3.95 1.54 -19.63
CA SER A 98 2.65 1.81 -20.23
C SER A 98 2.35 3.31 -20.27
N ALA A 99 1.79 3.78 -21.39
CA ALA A 99 1.14 5.08 -21.44
C ALA A 99 -0.26 4.99 -20.81
N VAL A 100 -0.51 5.84 -19.83
CA VAL A 100 -1.75 5.84 -19.05
C VAL A 100 -2.33 7.24 -19.12
N ASP A 101 -3.59 7.33 -19.53
CA ASP A 101 -4.31 8.60 -19.50
C ASP A 101 -4.54 9.06 -18.06
N THR A 102 -4.59 10.37 -17.85
CA THR A 102 -4.82 11.00 -16.54
C THR A 102 -6.06 10.44 -15.82
N TRP A 103 -7.09 10.04 -16.58
CA TRP A 103 -8.31 9.40 -16.05
C TRP A 103 -8.05 8.05 -15.36
N HIS A 104 -7.13 7.25 -15.91
CA HIS A 104 -6.82 5.91 -15.40
C HIS A 104 -5.70 5.90 -14.35
N LEU A 105 -5.01 7.02 -14.14
CA LEU A 105 -3.91 7.13 -13.17
C LEU A 105 -4.37 6.93 -11.72
N GLN A 106 -5.55 7.43 -11.33
CA GLN A 106 -6.10 7.19 -9.99
C GLN A 106 -6.43 5.72 -9.77
N LEU A 107 -7.03 5.05 -10.77
CA LEU A 107 -7.29 3.60 -10.71
C LEU A 107 -5.99 2.82 -10.55
N VAL A 108 -4.97 3.12 -11.36
CA VAL A 108 -3.65 2.48 -11.27
C VAL A 108 -3.03 2.71 -9.89
N GLY A 109 -3.07 3.93 -9.36
CA GLY A 109 -2.58 4.24 -8.01
C GLY A 109 -3.32 3.43 -6.93
N THR A 110 -4.63 3.27 -7.08
CA THR A 110 -5.49 2.49 -6.18
C THR A 110 -5.14 1.00 -6.21
N VAL A 111 -4.98 0.42 -7.40
CA VAL A 111 -4.53 -0.97 -7.58
C VAL A 111 -3.13 -1.16 -6.97
N CYS A 112 -2.22 -0.21 -7.17
CA CYS A 112 -0.87 -0.28 -6.60
C CYS A 112 -0.88 -0.29 -5.06
N MET A 113 -1.73 0.54 -4.43
CA MET A 113 -1.90 0.54 -2.97
C MET A 113 -2.54 -0.74 -2.47
N PHE A 114 -3.57 -1.25 -3.18
CA PHE A 114 -4.21 -2.51 -2.86
C PHE A 114 -3.22 -3.68 -2.88
N LEU A 115 -2.39 -3.77 -3.92
CA LEU A 115 -1.33 -4.77 -4.05
C LEU A 115 -0.26 -4.63 -2.96
N ALA A 116 0.18 -3.40 -2.68
CA ALA A 116 1.20 -3.14 -1.67
C ALA A 116 0.71 -3.51 -0.27
N SER A 117 -0.52 -3.15 0.06
CA SER A 117 -1.15 -3.50 1.33
C SER A 117 -1.25 -5.03 1.52
N LYS A 118 -1.63 -5.79 0.48
CA LYS A 118 -1.60 -7.27 0.52
C LYS A 118 -0.21 -7.87 0.75
N MET A 119 0.86 -7.15 0.44
CA MET A 119 2.24 -7.65 0.58
C MET A 119 2.91 -7.23 1.87
N ARG A 120 2.50 -6.12 2.47
CA ARG A 120 3.19 -5.48 3.58
C ARG A 120 2.35 -5.41 4.85
N GLU A 121 1.04 -5.59 4.76
CA GLU A 121 0.16 -5.54 5.93
C GLU A 121 -0.31 -6.91 6.37
N THR A 122 -0.47 -7.05 7.69
CA THR A 122 -1.09 -8.22 8.30
C THR A 122 -2.59 -8.30 8.00
N VAL A 123 -3.25 -7.14 7.90
CA VAL A 123 -4.66 -7.01 7.53
C VAL A 123 -4.74 -6.03 6.36
N PRO A 124 -4.93 -6.52 5.13
CA PRO A 124 -4.86 -5.65 3.97
C PRO A 124 -6.09 -4.75 3.83
N LEU A 125 -5.88 -3.60 3.19
CA LEU A 125 -6.91 -2.69 2.70
C LEU A 125 -7.91 -3.45 1.84
N THR A 126 -9.19 -3.25 2.14
CA THR A 126 -10.28 -3.84 1.36
C THR A 126 -10.56 -2.97 0.13
N ALA A 127 -10.81 -3.60 -1.03
CA ALA A 127 -11.16 -2.90 -2.27
C ALA A 127 -12.32 -1.91 -2.08
N GLY A 128 -13.34 -2.28 -1.29
CA GLY A 128 -14.47 -1.39 -0.99
C GLY A 128 -14.09 -0.11 -0.23
N ARG A 129 -13.06 -0.13 0.63
CA ARG A 129 -12.57 1.08 1.33
C ARG A 129 -11.84 1.98 0.35
N LEU A 130 -11.04 1.40 -0.54
CA LEU A 130 -10.33 2.12 -1.58
C LEU A 130 -11.28 2.76 -2.61
N CYS A 131 -12.38 2.10 -3.00
CA CYS A 131 -13.39 2.70 -3.89
C CYS A 131 -13.98 4.00 -3.32
N VAL A 132 -14.22 4.04 -2.01
CA VAL A 132 -14.73 5.25 -1.33
C VAL A 132 -13.73 6.40 -1.42
N TYR A 133 -12.42 6.13 -1.26
CA TYR A 133 -11.37 7.15 -1.40
C TYR A 133 -11.17 7.65 -2.83
N THR A 134 -11.67 6.91 -3.82
CA THR A 134 -11.67 7.31 -5.23
C THR A 134 -12.96 8.02 -5.66
N ASP A 135 -13.82 8.46 -4.74
CA ASP A 135 -15.15 9.03 -5.04
C ASP A 135 -16.01 8.12 -5.94
N ASN A 136 -15.86 6.79 -5.82
CA ASN A 136 -16.48 5.77 -6.68
C ASN A 136 -16.13 5.90 -8.18
N SER A 137 -15.05 6.61 -8.54
CA SER A 137 -14.53 6.62 -9.92
C SER A 137 -13.96 5.25 -10.33
N ALA A 138 -13.56 4.42 -9.37
CA ALA A 138 -13.14 3.04 -9.56
C ALA A 138 -14.10 2.08 -8.83
N SER A 139 -14.64 1.09 -9.54
CA SER A 139 -15.47 0.04 -8.92
C SER A 139 -14.62 -1.11 -8.39
N VAL A 140 -15.16 -1.89 -7.44
CA VAL A 140 -14.50 -3.11 -6.93
C VAL A 140 -14.24 -4.10 -8.07
N SER A 141 -15.12 -4.13 -9.07
CA SER A 141 -14.94 -4.94 -10.26
C SER A 141 -13.68 -4.52 -11.01
N ASP A 142 -13.46 -3.22 -11.24
CA ASP A 142 -12.27 -2.70 -11.93
C ASP A 142 -10.95 -2.99 -11.19
N LEU A 143 -11.03 -3.16 -9.86
CA LEU A 143 -9.90 -3.54 -9.01
C LEU A 143 -9.61 -5.05 -8.97
N LEU A 144 -10.57 -5.89 -9.34
CA LEU A 144 -10.52 -7.36 -9.19
C LEU A 144 -10.61 -8.14 -10.51
N VAL A 145 -10.68 -7.46 -11.67
CA VAL A 145 -10.71 -8.10 -13.01
C VAL A 145 -9.48 -8.99 -13.22
#